data_AF-A0AAJ1RA50-F1
#
_entry.id   AF-A0AAJ1RA50-F1
#
_cell.length_a   1.000
_cell.length_b   1.000
_cell.length_c   1.000
_cell.angle_alpha   90.00
_cell.angle_beta   90.00
_cell.angle_gamma   90.00
#
_symmetry.space_group_name_H-M   'P 1'
#
loop_
_entity.id
_entity.type
_entity.pdbx_description
1 polymer ?
#
loop_
_entity_poly.entity_id
_entity_poly.type
_entity_poly.pdbx_seq_one_letter_code
_entity_poly.pdbx_strand_id
1 'polypeptide(L)' 'MNLKRIGTILLGALVLTIIIFIIDIYFYNDNEYNKGNIKEILLLSFLKGLAISVIVNVVNYYRARKDN' A
#
# COMPACT_ATOMS: atom_id res chain seq x y z
N MET A 1 14.54 7.15 12.41
CA MET A 1 13.13 7.39 11.98
C MET A 1 12.24 7.17 13.20
N ASN A 2 11.40 8.12 13.59
CA ASN A 2 10.63 8.01 14.84
C ASN A 2 9.57 6.91 14.76
N LEU A 3 9.32 6.20 15.88
CA LEU A 3 8.34 5.12 15.97
C LEU A 3 6.93 5.55 15.52
N LYS A 4 6.53 6.78 15.87
CA LYS A 4 5.27 7.40 15.42
C LYS A 4 5.18 7.47 13.90
N ARG A 5 6.28 7.82 13.22
CA ARG A 5 6.35 7.95 11.77
C ARG A 5 6.25 6.60 11.07
N ILE A 6 6.88 5.57 11.64
CA ILE A 6 6.76 4.19 11.14
C ILE A 6 5.31 3.69 11.30
N GLY A 7 4.68 3.96 12.44
CA GLY A 7 3.27 3.64 12.68
C GLY A 7 2.34 4.27 11.66
N THR A 8 2.51 5.56 11.34
CA THR A 8 1.70 6.24 10.31
C THR A 8 1.88 5.64 8.93
N ILE A 9 3.12 5.26 8.55
CA ILE A 9 3.39 4.64 7.25
C ILE A 9 2.71 3.27 7.16
N LEU A 10 2.82 2.45 8.22
CA LEU A 10 2.20 1.13 8.26
C LEU A 10 0.67 1.22 8.24
N LEU A 11 0.09 2.19 8.95
CA LEU A 11 -1.35 2.43 8.95
C LEU A 11 -1.84 2.84 7.56
N GLY A 12 -1.13 3.76 6.90
CA GLY A 12 -1.41 4.18 5.52
C GLY A 12 -1.30 3.01 4.54
N ALA A 13 -0.27 2.17 4.69
CA ALA A 13 -0.07 0.99 3.87
C ALA A 13 -1.21 -0.01 4.02
N LEU A 14 -1.67 -0.27 5.25
CA LEU A 14 -2.81 -1.14 5.53
C LEU A 14 -4.11 -0.67 4.86
N VAL A 15 -4.40 0.63 4.95
CA VAL A 15 -5.60 1.21 4.30
C VAL A 15 -5.51 1.08 2.78
N LEU A 16 -4.36 1.43 2.19
CA LEU A 16 -4.12 1.30 0.75
C LEU A 16 -4.19 -0.15 0.28
N THR A 17 -3.73 -1.10 1.11
CA THR A 17 -3.79 -2.54 0.80
C THR A 17 -5.22 -2.98 0.56
N ILE A 18 -6.16 -2.58 1.41
CA ILE A 18 -7.58 -2.94 1.29
C ILE A 18 -8.15 -2.38 -0.02
N ILE A 19 -7.86 -1.11 -0.32
CA ILE A 19 -8.34 -0.43 -1.53
C ILE A 19 -7.81 -1.14 -2.79
N ILE A 20 -6.51 -1.39 -2.84
CA ILE A 20 -5.85 -2.03 -3.99
C ILE A 20 -6.33 -3.48 -4.14
N PHE A 21 -6.52 -4.19 -3.04
CA PHE A 21 -7.01 -5.56 -3.05
C PHE A 21 -8.44 -5.66 -3.61
N ILE A 22 -9.31 -4.71 -3.23
CA ILE A 22 -10.67 -4.62 -3.78
C ILE A 22 -10.61 -4.31 -5.28
N ILE A 23 -9.77 -3.36 -5.70
CA ILE A 23 -9.59 -3.04 -7.13
C ILE A 23 -9.10 -4.27 -7.89
N ASP A 24 -8.08 -4.95 -7.39
CA ASP A 24 -7.52 -6.16 -8.02
C ASP A 24 -8.64 -7.21 -8.16
N ILE A 25 -9.45 -7.48 -7.12
CA ILE A 25 -10.60 -8.41 -7.20
C ILE A 25 -11.66 -8.00 -8.23
N TYR A 26 -12.06 -6.74 -8.25
CA TYR A 26 -13.13 -6.28 -9.12
C TYR A 26 -12.70 -6.15 -10.59
N PHE A 27 -11.43 -5.82 -10.85
CA PHE A 27 -10.90 -5.66 -12.21
C PHE A 27 -10.32 -6.95 -12.81
N TYR A 28 -9.73 -7.85 -12.02
CA TYR A 28 -9.25 -9.16 -12.52
C TYR A 28 -10.37 -10.20 -12.56
N ASN A 29 -11.54 -9.85 -13.11
CA ASN A 29 -12.65 -10.80 -13.25
C ASN A 29 -12.50 -11.67 -14.51
N ASP A 30 -11.48 -12.54 -14.53
CA ASP A 30 -11.37 -13.62 -15.52
C ASP A 30 -10.72 -14.85 -14.88
N ASN A 31 -11.55 -15.83 -14.48
CA ASN A 31 -11.30 -17.28 -14.30
C ASN A 31 -10.02 -17.80 -13.56
N GLU A 32 -9.09 -16.96 -13.14
CA GLU A 32 -7.82 -17.28 -12.46
C GLU A 32 -7.86 -17.05 -10.95
N TYR A 33 -8.96 -16.51 -10.41
CA TYR A 33 -9.26 -16.45 -8.97
C TYR A 33 -9.59 -17.83 -8.37
N ASN A 34 -9.07 -18.89 -8.97
CA ASN A 34 -9.14 -20.24 -8.42
C ASN A 34 -8.26 -20.25 -7.17
N LYS A 35 -8.92 -20.28 -5.99
CA LYS A 35 -8.52 -20.35 -4.56
C LYS A 35 -7.04 -20.42 -4.11
N GLY A 36 -6.06 -20.78 -4.95
CA GLY A 36 -4.62 -20.72 -4.69
C GLY A 36 -4.01 -19.32 -4.71
N ASN A 37 -4.49 -18.39 -5.55
CA ASN A 37 -3.81 -17.10 -5.79
C ASN A 37 -4.23 -15.94 -4.86
N ILE A 38 -5.25 -16.11 -4.02
CA ILE A 38 -5.76 -15.02 -3.16
C ILE A 38 -4.70 -14.50 -2.18
N LYS A 39 -3.88 -15.39 -1.61
CA LYS A 39 -2.79 -15.01 -0.70
C LYS A 39 -1.73 -14.18 -1.41
N GLU A 40 -1.41 -14.54 -2.65
CA GLU A 40 -0.42 -13.85 -3.46
C GLU A 40 -0.92 -12.46 -3.87
N ILE A 41 -2.18 -12.35 -4.27
CA ILE A 41 -2.83 -11.08 -4.61
C ILE A 41 -2.90 -10.15 -3.39
N LEU A 42 -3.21 -10.70 -2.21
CA LEU A 42 -3.20 -9.93 -0.96
C LEU A 42 -1.79 -9.42 -0.62
N LEU A 43 -0.77 -10.28 -0.78
CA LEU A 43 0.63 -9.91 -0.53
C LEU A 43 1.12 -8.85 -1.52
N LEU A 44 0.76 -8.98 -2.80
CA LEU A 44 1.08 -8.01 -3.85
C LEU A 44 0.38 -6.66 -3.57
N SER A 45 -0.89 -6.70 -3.18
CA SER A 45 -1.65 -5.51 -2.77
C SER A 45 -1.01 -4.83 -1.57
N PHE A 46 -0.52 -5.60 -0.60
CA PHE A 46 0.19 -5.08 0.56
C PHE A 46 1.52 -4.41 0.19
N LEU A 47 2.32 -5.04 -0.67
CA LEU A 47 3.57 -4.46 -1.18
C LEU A 47 3.32 -3.16 -1.96
N LYS A 48 2.28 -3.12 -2.80
CA LYS A 48 1.87 -1.91 -3.52
C LYS A 48 1.48 -0.79 -2.53
N GLY A 49 0.63 -1.09 -1.54
CA GLY A 49 0.20 -0.12 -0.53
C GLY A 49 1.35 0.41 0.33
N LEU A 50 2.30 -0.47 0.68
CA LEU A 50 3.50 -0.12 1.43
C LEU A 50 4.44 0.77 0.61
N ALA A 51 4.67 0.44 -0.67
CA ALA A 51 5.48 1.26 -1.57
C ALA A 51 4.92 2.68 -1.72
N ILE A 52 3.60 2.81 -1.95
CA ILE A 52 2.93 4.12 -2.04
C ILE A 52 3.10 4.91 -0.74
N SER A 53 2.92 4.25 0.41
CA SER A 53 3.00 4.91 1.72
C SER A 53 4.42 5.40 2.03
N VAL A 54 5.45 4.64 1.63
CA VAL A 54 6.85 5.07 1.71
C VAL A 54 7.11 6.26 0.79
N ILE A 55 6.66 6.20 -0.47
CA ILE A 55 6.82 7.29 -1.44
C ILE A 55 6.20 8.59 -0.91
N VAL A 56 4.94 8.54 -0.45
CA VAL A 56 4.25 9.71 0.10
C VAL A 56 5.00 10.28 1.31
N ASN A 57 5.50 9.43 2.21
CA ASN A 57 6.27 9.87 3.36
C ASN A 57 7.63 10.50 2.96
N VAL A 58 8.29 9.99 1.92
CA VAL A 58 9.53 10.57 1.38
C VAL A 58 9.25 11.91 0.72
N VAL A 59 8.22 12.01 -0.11
CA VAL A 59 7.81 13.27 -0.77
C VAL A 59 7.46 14.33 0.28
N ASN A 60 6.69 13.96 1.30
CA ASN A 60 6.34 14.88 2.40
C ASN A 60 7.57 15.34 3.19
N TYR A 61 8.57 14.47 3.36
CA TYR A 61 9.82 14.86 4.01
C TYR A 61 10.58 15.93 3.22
N TYR A 62 10.72 15.75 1.91
CA TYR A 62 11.41 16.71 1.06
C TYR A 62 10.63 18.01 0.90
N ARG A 63 9.29 17.94 0.82
CA ARG A 63 8.43 19.12 0.79
C ARG A 63 8.56 19.94 2.07
N ALA A 64 8.45 19.30 3.23
CA ALA A 64 8.63 19.97 4.52
C ALA A 64 10.04 20.57 4.72
N ARG A 65 11.05 20.05 4.01
CA ARG A 65 12.40 20.61 4.04
C ARG A 65 12.59 21.79 3.07
N LYS A 66 11.77 21.90 2.04
CA LYS A 66 11.79 23.00 1.07
C LYS A 66 11.02 24.23 1.56
N ASP A 67 9.99 24.00 2.38
CA ASP A 67 9.16 25.06 2.96
C ASP A 67 9.73 25.67 4.27
N ASN A 68 10.90 25.20 4.73
CA ASN A 68 11.69 25.75 5.85
C ASN A 68 12.99 26.38 5.33
#